data_AF-A0A1Q3R5G9-F1
#
_entry.id   AF-A0A1Q3R5G9-F1
#
_cell.length_a   1.000
_cell.length_b   1.000
_cell.length_c   1.000
_cell.angle_alpha   90.00
_cell.angle_beta   90.00
_cell.angle_gamma   90.00
#
_symmetry.space_group_name_H-M   'P 1'
#
loop_
_entity.id
_entity.type
_entity.pdbx_description
1 polymer ?
#
loop_
_entity_poly.entity_id
_entity_poly.type
_entity_poly.pdbx_seq_one_letter_code
_entity_poly.pdbx_strand_id
1 'polypeptide(L)'
;MATGRPASLLALALLGGCAAWQDAPRLAFQCPRELRFEARLYQDMALLEGLRGHAVLERVADADGTLRYADPTVQARFGLGLDGRLARLDYTGIPEPVYCEHQPGAEAPAVRATARPGPRPPPPRPDPNAPVQTNIRQGDGNNGPG
;
A
#
# COMPACT_ATOMS: atom_id res chain seq x y z
N MET A 1 53.74 -30.68 -19.84
CA MET A 1 52.46 -31.40 -19.63
C MET A 1 51.48 -30.43 -18.96
N ALA A 2 50.20 -30.59 -19.24
CA ALA A 2 49.17 -29.55 -19.32
C ALA A 2 48.89 -28.71 -18.05
N THR A 3 48.59 -27.44 -18.32
CA THR A 3 48.00 -26.41 -17.46
C THR A 3 46.56 -26.77 -17.04
N GLY A 4 46.27 -26.80 -15.73
CA GLY A 4 44.92 -26.90 -15.19
C GLY A 4 44.33 -25.51 -14.89
N ARG A 5 43.32 -25.10 -15.66
CA ARG A 5 42.61 -23.81 -15.51
C ARG A 5 41.59 -23.86 -14.36
N PRO A 6 41.35 -22.76 -13.65
CA PRO A 6 40.34 -22.65 -12.62
C PRO A 6 38.94 -22.54 -13.25
N ALA A 7 38.07 -23.48 -12.93
CA ALA A 7 36.63 -23.45 -13.18
C ALA A 7 35.99 -24.04 -11.90
N SER A 8 35.05 -23.42 -11.21
CA SER A 8 33.94 -22.65 -11.72
C SER A 8 33.56 -21.55 -10.75
N LEU A 9 33.36 -20.38 -11.36
CA LEU A 9 32.80 -19.17 -10.79
C LEU A 9 31.37 -19.40 -10.26
N LEU A 10 31.08 -18.74 -9.14
CA LEU A 10 29.84 -18.06 -8.82
C LEU A 10 28.56 -18.64 -9.45
N ALA A 11 27.92 -19.57 -8.75
CA ALA A 11 26.50 -19.85 -8.97
C ALA A 11 25.86 -20.12 -7.61
N LEU A 12 25.24 -19.09 -7.02
CA LEU A 12 24.12 -19.14 -6.04
C LEU A 12 24.01 -17.78 -5.31
N ALA A 13 23.78 -16.70 -6.06
CA ALA A 13 23.42 -15.38 -5.50
C ALA A 13 22.09 -14.85 -6.08
N LEU A 14 21.18 -15.76 -6.48
CA LEU A 14 19.85 -15.41 -7.02
C LEU A 14 18.71 -15.84 -6.07
N LEU A 15 18.92 -15.75 -4.76
CA LEU A 15 17.86 -15.90 -3.75
C LEU A 15 17.48 -14.55 -3.10
N GLY A 16 17.88 -13.43 -3.71
CA GLY A 16 17.49 -12.08 -3.28
C GLY A 16 16.25 -11.61 -4.02
N GLY A 17 15.07 -12.01 -3.55
CA GLY A 17 13.83 -11.56 -4.14
C GLY A 17 12.59 -12.12 -3.47
N CYS A 18 12.56 -12.16 -2.13
CA CYS A 18 11.27 -12.28 -1.43
C CYS A 18 10.42 -11.09 -1.88
N ALA A 19 9.40 -11.37 -2.67
CA ALA A 19 8.38 -10.42 -3.09
C ALA A 19 7.77 -9.80 -1.83
N ALA A 20 8.27 -8.63 -1.44
CA ALA A 20 7.56 -7.76 -0.54
C ALA A 20 6.34 -7.25 -1.32
N TRP A 21 5.27 -8.04 -1.27
CA TRP A 21 3.91 -7.64 -1.62
C TRP A 21 3.54 -6.48 -0.68
N GLN A 22 3.92 -5.26 -1.06
CA GLN A 22 3.69 -4.08 -0.25
C GLN A 22 2.32 -3.52 -0.61
N ASP A 23 1.46 -3.46 0.40
CA ASP A 23 0.26 -2.63 0.36
C ASP A 23 0.66 -1.18 0.05
N ALA A 24 -0.25 -0.38 -0.51
CA ALA A 24 0.07 1.01 -0.82
C ALA A 24 0.47 1.76 0.47
N PRO A 25 1.54 2.59 0.45
CA PRO A 25 1.98 3.31 1.63
C PRO A 25 0.89 4.26 2.11
N ARG A 26 0.79 4.42 3.44
CA ARG A 26 -0.11 5.38 4.08
C ARG A 26 0.56 6.75 4.03
N LEU A 27 -0.02 7.66 3.26
CA LEU A 27 0.49 9.02 3.05
C LEU A 27 -0.31 9.99 3.91
N ALA A 28 0.34 10.71 4.82
CA ALA A 28 -0.32 11.68 5.68
C ALA A 28 -0.33 13.07 5.03
N PHE A 29 -1.48 13.72 4.96
CA PHE A 29 -1.65 15.05 4.37
C PHE A 29 -2.15 16.05 5.42
N GLN A 30 -1.50 17.21 5.45
CA GLN A 30 -1.91 18.35 6.26
C GLN A 30 -2.59 19.39 5.37
N CYS A 31 -3.80 19.76 5.73
CA CYS A 31 -4.59 20.78 5.07
C CYS A 31 -4.71 22.04 5.97
N PRO A 32 -5.21 23.16 5.42
CA PRO A 32 -5.55 24.34 6.19
C PRO A 32 -6.52 24.05 7.35
N ARG A 33 -6.50 24.92 8.36
CA ARG A 33 -7.37 24.82 9.57
C ARG A 33 -7.18 23.51 10.34
N GLU A 34 -5.94 23.04 10.42
CA GLU A 34 -5.55 21.83 11.16
C GLU A 34 -6.24 20.53 10.70
N LEU A 35 -6.88 20.55 9.54
CA LEU A 35 -7.48 19.37 8.96
C LEU A 35 -6.37 18.44 8.46
N ARG A 36 -6.54 17.14 8.71
CA ARG A 36 -5.60 16.10 8.27
C ARG A 36 -6.36 14.87 7.78
N PHE A 37 -5.77 14.20 6.82
CA PHE A 37 -6.24 12.91 6.34
C PHE A 37 -5.06 12.07 5.89
N GLU A 38 -5.28 10.77 5.81
CA GLU A 38 -4.34 9.82 5.26
C GLU A 38 -4.89 9.27 3.95
N ALA A 39 -3.99 8.98 3.01
CA ALA A 39 -4.36 8.42 1.72
C ALA A 39 -3.52 7.19 1.41
N ARG A 40 -4.16 6.19 0.79
CA ARG A 40 -3.50 5.09 0.11
C ARG A 40 -3.87 5.14 -1.37
N LEU A 41 -2.86 5.32 -2.21
CA LEU A 41 -3.07 5.51 -3.65
C LEU A 41 -2.77 4.22 -4.39
N TYR A 42 -3.79 3.68 -5.04
CA TYR A 42 -3.68 2.61 -6.01
C TYR A 42 -3.86 3.15 -7.43
N GLN A 43 -3.43 2.40 -8.43
CA GLN A 43 -3.57 2.84 -9.83
C GLN A 43 -5.02 3.07 -10.24
N ASP A 44 -5.94 2.29 -9.69
CA ASP A 44 -7.38 2.23 -10.01
C ASP A 44 -8.27 2.96 -9.00
N MET A 45 -7.78 3.19 -7.77
CA MET A 45 -8.55 3.87 -6.73
C MET A 45 -7.68 4.52 -5.66
N ALA A 46 -8.25 5.46 -4.91
CA ALA A 46 -7.64 6.03 -3.72
C ALA A 46 -8.54 5.78 -2.51
N LEU A 47 -7.95 5.29 -1.42
CA LEU A 47 -8.60 5.25 -0.11
C LEU A 47 -8.19 6.49 0.67
N LEU A 48 -9.14 7.30 1.10
CA LEU A 48 -8.93 8.43 1.99
C LEU A 48 -9.47 8.08 3.37
N GLU A 49 -8.71 8.37 4.42
CA GLU A 49 -9.11 8.20 5.82
C GLU A 49 -8.94 9.54 6.53
N GLY A 50 -10.02 10.12 7.03
CA GLY A 50 -10.00 11.40 7.73
C GLY A 50 -10.95 11.44 8.92
N LEU A 51 -11.09 12.60 9.54
CA LEU A 51 -11.94 12.79 10.73
C LEU A 51 -13.43 12.44 10.50
N ARG A 52 -13.89 12.53 9.25
CA ARG A 52 -15.28 12.23 8.86
C ARG A 52 -15.50 10.76 8.47
N GLY A 53 -14.48 9.91 8.59
CA GLY A 53 -14.51 8.51 8.19
C GLY A 53 -13.60 8.22 6.99
N HIS A 54 -13.93 7.17 6.24
CA HIS A 54 -13.19 6.74 5.06
C HIS A 54 -13.98 6.99 3.77
N ALA A 55 -13.28 7.30 2.69
CA ALA A 55 -13.84 7.44 1.35
C ALA A 55 -13.02 6.61 0.35
N VAL A 56 -13.69 5.99 -0.60
CA VAL A 56 -13.06 5.27 -1.71
C VAL A 56 -13.35 6.03 -2.98
N LEU A 57 -12.31 6.53 -3.62
CA LEU A 57 -12.41 7.30 -4.85
C LEU A 57 -11.92 6.48 -6.03
N GLU A 58 -12.67 6.46 -7.12
CA GLU A 58 -12.27 5.77 -8.35
C GLU A 58 -11.28 6.60 -9.15
N ARG A 59 -10.34 5.95 -9.84
CA ARG A 59 -9.40 6.64 -10.72
C ARG A 59 -10.16 7.23 -11.90
N VAL A 60 -10.01 8.52 -12.10
CA VAL A 60 -10.52 9.20 -13.29
C VAL A 60 -9.39 9.24 -14.30
N ALA A 61 -9.66 8.71 -15.51
CA ALA A 61 -8.71 8.79 -16.61
C ALA A 61 -8.34 10.26 -16.87
N ASP A 62 -7.06 10.49 -17.14
CA ASP A 62 -6.52 11.80 -17.43
C ASP A 62 -5.41 11.63 -18.47
N ALA A 63 -5.37 12.54 -19.46
CA ALA A 63 -4.39 12.46 -20.55
C ALA A 63 -2.96 12.75 -20.07
N ASP A 64 -2.83 13.52 -18.98
CA ASP A 64 -1.57 14.07 -18.52
C ASP A 64 -0.87 13.18 -17.48
N GLY A 65 -1.42 11.99 -17.21
CA GLY A 65 -0.88 11.05 -16.22
C GLY A 65 -1.13 11.47 -14.76
N THR A 66 -1.89 12.54 -14.53
CA THR A 66 -2.22 13.03 -13.19
C THR A 66 -2.91 11.96 -12.34
N LEU A 67 -2.57 11.91 -11.06
CA LEU A 67 -3.23 11.04 -10.08
C LEU A 67 -4.56 11.67 -9.64
N ARG A 68 -5.58 11.59 -10.52
CA ARG A 68 -6.92 12.09 -10.28
C ARG A 68 -7.88 10.97 -9.87
N TYR A 69 -8.59 11.17 -8.77
CA TYR A 69 -9.61 10.25 -8.26
C TYR A 69 -10.87 11.02 -7.90
N ALA A 70 -12.05 10.41 -8.01
CA ALA A 70 -13.29 11.08 -7.66
C ALA A 70 -14.38 10.12 -7.17
N ASP A 71 -15.32 10.68 -6.44
CA ASP A 71 -16.65 10.15 -6.18
C ASP A 71 -17.68 11.30 -6.36
N PRO A 72 -18.99 11.09 -6.08
CA PRO A 72 -20.00 12.16 -6.20
C PRO A 72 -19.80 13.37 -5.26
N THR A 73 -19.01 13.22 -4.21
CA THR A 73 -18.84 14.19 -3.12
C THR A 73 -17.52 14.96 -3.20
N VAL A 74 -16.47 14.36 -3.77
CA VAL A 74 -15.13 14.94 -3.82
C VAL A 74 -14.33 14.44 -5.02
N GLN A 75 -13.56 15.36 -5.62
CA GLN A 75 -12.48 15.06 -6.53
C GLN A 75 -11.14 15.34 -5.85
N ALA A 76 -10.25 14.36 -5.87
CA ALA A 76 -8.91 14.46 -5.32
C ALA A 76 -7.86 14.36 -6.43
N ARG A 77 -6.89 15.26 -6.42
CA ARG A 77 -5.68 15.18 -7.24
C ARG A 77 -4.46 15.11 -6.35
N PHE A 78 -3.53 14.23 -6.69
CA PHE A 78 -2.29 14.01 -5.95
C PHE A 78 -1.07 14.21 -6.84
N GLY A 79 0.09 14.39 -6.21
CA GLY A 79 1.35 14.54 -6.95
C GLY A 79 1.50 15.92 -7.61
N LEU A 80 0.82 16.94 -7.08
CA LEU A 80 0.87 18.30 -7.59
C LEU A 80 2.09 19.05 -7.02
N GLY A 81 2.40 20.20 -7.62
CA GLY A 81 3.54 21.03 -7.23
C GLY A 81 4.87 20.50 -7.75
N LEU A 82 5.94 21.29 -7.58
CA LEU A 82 7.28 20.96 -8.09
C LEU A 82 7.85 19.69 -7.43
N ASP A 83 7.56 19.50 -6.14
CA ASP A 83 8.02 18.34 -5.38
C ASP A 83 7.07 17.13 -5.49
N GLY A 84 5.94 17.27 -6.20
CA GLY A 84 4.93 16.23 -6.31
C GLY A 84 4.33 15.82 -4.96
N ARG A 85 4.24 16.76 -4.01
CA ARG A 85 3.76 16.53 -2.63
C ARG A 85 2.41 17.17 -2.34
N LEU A 86 1.91 18.03 -3.22
CA LEU A 86 0.64 18.69 -3.03
C LEU A 86 -0.51 17.77 -3.46
N ALA A 87 -1.58 17.81 -2.68
CA ALA A 87 -2.88 17.30 -3.01
C ALA A 87 -3.87 18.45 -3.12
N ARG A 88 -4.83 18.33 -4.03
CA ARG A 88 -5.96 19.24 -4.17
C ARG A 88 -7.25 18.48 -4.06
N LEU A 89 -8.11 18.91 -3.13
CA LEU A 89 -9.44 18.36 -2.91
C LEU A 89 -10.48 19.39 -3.36
N ASP A 90 -11.29 19.04 -4.34
CA ASP A 90 -12.41 19.83 -4.83
C ASP A 90 -13.71 19.15 -4.34
N TYR A 91 -14.41 19.74 -3.37
CA TYR A 91 -15.62 19.16 -2.77
C TYR A 91 -16.90 19.65 -3.48
N THR A 92 -17.87 18.76 -3.67
CA THR A 92 -19.19 19.11 -4.19
C THR A 92 -19.89 20.06 -3.21
N GLY A 93 -20.29 21.23 -3.68
CA GLY A 93 -20.98 22.24 -2.86
C GLY A 93 -20.07 23.21 -2.10
N ILE A 94 -18.74 23.08 -2.21
CA ILE A 94 -17.78 24.07 -1.71
C ILE A 94 -16.97 24.58 -2.90
N PRO A 95 -17.09 25.87 -3.28
CA PRO A 95 -16.45 26.38 -4.50
C PRO A 95 -14.93 26.47 -4.39
N GLU A 96 -14.40 26.57 -3.16
CA GLU A 96 -12.98 26.80 -2.94
C GLU A 96 -12.22 25.48 -2.76
N PRO A 97 -11.17 25.22 -3.57
CA PRO A 97 -10.38 24.01 -3.46
C PRO A 97 -9.55 24.00 -2.18
N VAL A 98 -9.40 22.82 -1.58
CA VAL A 98 -8.54 22.62 -0.42
C VAL A 98 -7.22 22.05 -0.88
N TYR A 99 -6.14 22.80 -0.68
CA TYR A 99 -4.79 22.32 -0.93
C TYR A 99 -4.21 21.71 0.33
N CYS A 100 -3.61 20.54 0.22
CA CYS A 100 -3.01 19.83 1.33
C CYS A 100 -1.61 19.39 0.95
N GLU A 101 -0.70 19.40 1.91
CA GLU A 101 0.69 19.01 1.71
C GLU A 101 0.95 17.66 2.35
N HIS A 102 1.60 16.77 1.62
CA HIS A 102 2.10 15.53 2.18
C HIS A 102 3.10 15.87 3.30
N GLN A 103 2.97 15.25 4.47
CA GLN A 103 3.83 15.44 5.63
C GLN A 103 4.77 14.25 5.83
N PRO A 104 5.81 14.07 5.00
CA PRO A 104 6.81 13.06 5.23
C PRO A 104 7.96 13.54 6.13
N GLY A 105 8.83 12.62 6.53
CA GLY A 105 10.20 12.96 6.90
C GLY A 105 10.98 13.54 5.71
N ALA A 106 12.06 14.28 5.99
CA ALA A 106 12.78 15.15 5.05
C ALA A 106 13.23 14.52 3.69
N GLU A 107 13.32 13.19 3.59
CA GLU A 107 13.81 12.47 2.39
C GLU A 107 12.74 11.68 1.61
N ALA A 108 11.45 11.76 1.96
CA ALA A 108 10.49 10.88 1.30
C ALA A 108 10.33 11.21 -0.20
N PRO A 109 10.04 10.22 -1.05
CA PRO A 109 9.79 10.47 -2.47
C PRO A 109 8.51 11.29 -2.72
N ALA A 110 8.36 11.78 -3.97
CA ALA A 110 7.11 12.36 -4.46
C ALA A 110 5.96 11.34 -4.38
N VAL A 111 4.73 11.84 -4.30
CA VAL A 111 3.53 11.01 -4.18
C VAL A 111 3.31 10.18 -5.45
N ARG A 112 3.11 8.87 -5.29
CA ARG A 112 2.91 7.92 -6.39
C ARG A 112 1.79 6.93 -6.06
N ALA A 113 1.14 6.44 -7.11
CA ALA A 113 0.17 5.35 -7.00
C ALA A 113 0.87 3.99 -7.08
N THR A 114 0.40 3.04 -6.28
CA THR A 114 0.93 1.66 -6.24
C THR A 114 0.04 0.73 -7.05
N ALA A 115 0.60 -0.26 -7.73
CA ALA A 115 -0.20 -1.30 -8.37
C ALA A 115 -0.90 -2.13 -7.28
N ARG A 116 -2.20 -2.39 -7.44
CA ARG A 116 -2.92 -3.28 -6.52
C ARG A 116 -2.38 -4.72 -6.72
N PRO A 117 -2.06 -5.45 -5.63
CA PRO A 117 -1.74 -6.87 -5.75
C PRO A 117 -2.92 -7.65 -6.34
N GLY A 118 -2.66 -8.47 -7.35
CA GLY A 118 -3.65 -9.40 -7.90
C GLY A 118 -4.11 -10.43 -6.86
N PRO A 119 -5.11 -11.28 -7.19
CA PRO A 119 -5.58 -12.34 -6.32
C PRO A 119 -4.39 -13.19 -5.82
N ARG A 120 -4.34 -13.46 -4.51
CA ARG A 120 -3.32 -14.38 -3.99
C ARG A 120 -3.51 -15.73 -4.69
N PRO A 121 -2.43 -16.41 -5.11
CA PRO A 121 -2.52 -17.78 -5.58
C PRO A 121 -3.27 -18.63 -4.55
N PRO A 122 -4.13 -19.56 -4.96
CA PRO A 122 -4.78 -20.46 -4.04
C PRO A 122 -3.71 -21.20 -3.23
N PRO A 123 -3.97 -21.51 -1.94
CA PRO A 123 -3.03 -22.30 -1.16
C PRO A 123 -2.75 -23.62 -1.89
N PRO A 124 -1.52 -24.15 -1.82
CA PRO A 124 -1.21 -25.47 -2.34
C PRO A 124 -2.16 -26.50 -1.71
N ARG A 125 -2.51 -27.53 -2.48
CA ARG A 125 -3.38 -28.62 -1.97
C ARG A 125 -2.73 -29.23 -0.71
N PRO A 126 -3.51 -29.55 0.33
CA PRO A 126 -2.98 -30.24 1.51
C PRO A 126 -2.24 -31.50 1.08
N ASP A 127 -0.98 -31.65 1.51
CA ASP A 127 -0.22 -32.88 1.31
C ASP A 127 -0.88 -33.99 2.13
N PRO A 128 -1.37 -35.08 1.51
CA PRO A 128 -1.97 -36.22 2.21
C PRO A 128 -1.02 -36.89 3.22
N ASN A 129 0.29 -36.68 3.08
CA ASN A 129 1.32 -37.25 3.95
C ASN A 129 1.84 -36.24 4.98
N ALA A 130 1.29 -35.03 5.05
CA ALA A 130 1.71 -34.07 6.06
C ALA A 130 1.30 -34.59 7.46
N PRO A 131 2.22 -34.58 8.44
CA PRO A 131 1.86 -34.93 9.80
C PRO A 131 0.83 -33.94 10.32
N VAL A 132 -0.31 -34.45 10.81
CA VAL A 132 -1.37 -33.63 11.39
C VAL A 132 -0.81 -32.93 12.64
N GLN A 133 -0.48 -31.65 12.53
CA GLN A 133 -0.15 -30.83 13.69
C GLN A 133 -1.44 -30.46 14.40
N THR A 134 -1.85 -31.29 15.35
CA THR A 134 -2.91 -30.96 16.29
C THR A 134 -2.41 -29.89 17.24
N ASN A 135 -2.52 -28.62 16.85
CA ASN A 135 -2.45 -27.49 17.78
C ASN A 135 -3.71 -27.50 18.67
N ILE A 136 -3.82 -28.52 19.52
CA ILE A 136 -4.74 -28.52 20.64
C ILE A 136 -4.09 -27.58 21.65
N ARG A 137 -4.61 -26.36 21.79
CA ARG A 137 -4.40 -25.61 23.03
C ARG A 137 -4.99 -26.47 24.14
N GLN A 138 -4.12 -27.16 24.86
CA GLN A 138 -4.42 -27.86 26.09
C GLN A 138 -4.69 -26.80 27.16
N GLY A 139 -5.85 -26.15 27.07
CA GLY A 139 -6.38 -25.23 28.07
C GLY A 139 -7.21 -26.01 29.09
N ASP A 140 -6.77 -25.92 30.34
CA ASP A 140 -7.55 -26.00 31.57
C ASP A 140 -8.30 -27.30 31.87
N GLY A 141 -7.52 -28.34 32.18
CA GLY A 141 -7.94 -29.40 33.09
C GLY A 141 -7.46 -29.12 34.50
N ASN A 142 -8.24 -28.39 35.31
CA ASN A 142 -8.13 -28.42 36.77
C ASN A 142 -9.43 -27.92 37.42
N ASN A 143 -10.45 -28.79 37.47
CA ASN A 143 -11.50 -28.71 38.49
C ASN A 143 -11.37 -29.97 39.36
N GLY A 144 -10.66 -29.82 40.48
CA GLY A 144 -10.66 -30.81 41.57
C GLY A 144 -11.94 -30.69 42.41
N PRO A 145 -12.29 -31.72 43.20
CA PRO A 145 -13.55 -31.75 43.94
C PRO A 145 -13.48 -30.87 45.19
N GLY A 146 -14.52 -30.06 45.38
CA GLY A 146 -14.89 -29.39 46.62
C GLY A 146 -16.38 -29.55 46.83
#